data_AF-A0ABD0QRM2-F1
#
_entry.id   AF-A0ABD0QRM2-F1
#
_cell.length_a   1.000
_cell.length_b   1.000
_cell.length_c   1.000
_cell.angle_alpha   90.00
_cell.angle_beta   90.00
_cell.angle_gamma   90.00
#
_symmetry.space_group_name_H-M   'P 1'
#
loop_
_entity.id
_entity.type
_entity.pdbx_description
1 polymer ?
#
loop_
_entity_poly.entity_id
_entity_poly.type
_entity_poly.pdbx_seq_one_letter_code
_entity_poly.pdbx_strand_id
1 'polypeptide(L)'
;VASPATVSRCGMVYNDYSDLTWKPYVQSWMEKRQKAEMNHLKQLFDRYIDKTLTFKKTHCKELVPITELNGVASLCRLYDSLATPENG
;
A
#
# COMPACT_ATOMS: atom_id res chain seq x y z
N VAL A 1 9.54 -15.57 -24.53
CA VAL A 1 8.23 -15.30 -25.18
C VAL A 1 7.27 -16.41 -24.80
N ALA A 2 6.07 -16.10 -24.31
CA ALA A 2 5.06 -17.11 -23.96
C ALA A 2 4.17 -17.36 -25.19
N SER A 3 4.08 -18.61 -25.66
CA SER A 3 3.20 -18.98 -26.77
C SER A 3 1.82 -19.41 -26.22
N PRO A 4 0.71 -19.10 -26.92
CA PRO A 4 -0.64 -19.57 -26.56
C PRO A 4 -0.72 -21.08 -26.25
N ALA A 5 0.10 -21.89 -26.93
CA ALA A 5 0.18 -23.33 -26.71
C ALA A 5 0.83 -23.73 -25.37
N THR A 6 1.73 -22.89 -24.84
CA THR A 6 2.41 -23.12 -23.55
C THR A 6 1.50 -22.74 -22.38
N VAL A 7 0.68 -21.69 -22.56
CA VAL A 7 -0.23 -21.19 -21.51
C VAL A 7 -1.55 -21.94 -21.44
N SER A 8 -1.87 -22.78 -22.44
CA SER A 8 -3.03 -23.70 -22.40
C SER A 8 -2.82 -24.91 -21.47
N ARG A 9 -1.58 -25.25 -21.11
CA ARG A 9 -1.26 -26.38 -20.21
C ARG A 9 -1.03 -25.98 -18.75
N CYS A 10 -1.08 -24.68 -18.45
CA CYS A 10 -0.91 -24.14 -17.10
C CYS A 10 -2.15 -23.33 -16.72
N GLY A 11 -2.60 -23.43 -15.48
CA GLY A 11 -3.65 -22.54 -14.97
C GLY A 11 -3.12 -21.11 -14.86
N MET A 12 -3.70 -20.18 -15.62
CA MET A 12 -3.43 -18.75 -15.47
C MET A 12 -4.39 -18.15 -14.46
N VAL A 13 -3.85 -17.61 -13.38
CA VAL A 13 -4.60 -16.79 -12.42
C VAL A 13 -4.32 -15.33 -12.75
N TYR A 14 -5.33 -14.64 -13.29
CA TYR A 14 -5.28 -13.20 -13.49
C TYR A 14 -5.74 -12.54 -12.19
N ASN A 15 -4.86 -11.76 -11.58
CA ASN A 15 -5.19 -10.94 -10.43
C ASN A 15 -5.15 -9.47 -10.84
N ASP A 16 -6.25 -8.75 -10.69
CA ASP A 16 -6.28 -7.33 -10.99
C ASP A 16 -5.56 -6.56 -9.87
N TYR A 17 -4.79 -5.53 -10.24
CA TYR A 17 -4.19 -4.63 -9.26
C TYR A 17 -5.25 -3.83 -8.49
N SER A 18 -6.45 -3.70 -9.05
CA SER A 18 -7.64 -3.15 -8.39
C SER A 18 -8.05 -3.96 -7.16
N ASP A 19 -7.83 -5.28 -7.19
CA ASP A 19 -8.18 -6.20 -6.10
C ASP A 19 -7.12 -6.20 -4.99
N LEU A 20 -5.86 -5.88 -5.34
CA LEU A 20 -4.76 -5.70 -4.39
C LEU A 20 -4.78 -4.30 -3.79
N THR A 21 -5.74 -4.08 -2.88
CA THR A 21 -5.80 -2.83 -2.10
C THR A 21 -4.55 -2.68 -1.21
N TRP A 22 -4.20 -1.45 -0.86
CA TRP A 22 -3.12 -1.13 0.10
C TRP A 22 -3.39 -1.63 1.54
N LYS A 23 -4.64 -1.91 1.89
CA LYS A 23 -5.09 -2.31 3.24
C LYS A 23 -4.39 -3.55 3.80
N PRO A 24 -4.33 -4.71 3.12
CA PRO A 24 -3.62 -5.89 3.61
C PRO A 24 -2.14 -5.62 3.92
N TYR A 25 -1.47 -4.81 3.08
CA TYR A 25 -0.09 -4.42 3.35
C TYR A 25 0.05 -3.65 4.66
N VAL A 26 -0.79 -2.63 4.87
CA VAL A 26 -0.75 -1.83 6.10
C VAL A 26 -1.14 -2.66 7.32
N GLN A 27 -2.09 -3.59 7.20
CA GLN A 27 -2.43 -4.52 8.29
C GLN A 27 -1.21 -5.35 8.70
N SER A 28 -0.54 -6.01 7.77
CA SER A 28 0.67 -6.80 8.07
C SER A 28 1.84 -5.94 8.59
N TRP A 29 1.91 -4.67 8.20
CA TRP A 29 2.89 -3.72 8.74
C TRP A 29 2.55 -3.32 10.18
N MET A 30 1.28 -3.05 10.49
CA MET A 30 0.82 -2.72 11.84
C MET A 30 0.98 -3.89 12.82
N GLU A 31 0.77 -5.13 12.38
CA GLU A 31 0.93 -6.34 13.21
C GLU A 31 2.35 -6.50 13.80
N LYS A 32 3.35 -5.91 13.15
CA LYS A 32 4.75 -5.94 13.61
C LYS A 32 5.05 -4.88 14.68
N ARG A 33 4.10 -4.01 15.00
CA ARG A 33 4.26 -2.86 15.91
C ARG A 33 3.59 -3.09 17.27
N GLN A 34 3.85 -2.20 18.22
CA GLN A 34 3.24 -2.26 19.55
C GLN A 34 1.73 -2.02 19.48
N LYS A 35 0.96 -2.79 20.26
CA LYS A 35 -0.51 -2.73 20.29
C LYS A 35 -1.06 -1.36 20.73
N ALA A 36 -0.29 -0.63 21.55
CA ALA A 36 -0.69 0.69 22.03
C ALA A 36 -0.80 1.72 20.89
N GLU A 37 0.11 1.68 19.92
CA GLU A 37 0.13 2.61 18.79
C GLU A 37 -0.79 2.17 17.64
N MET A 38 -1.04 0.86 17.53
CA MET A 38 -1.81 0.26 16.44
C MET A 38 -3.21 0.88 16.31
N ASN A 39 -3.93 1.08 17.42
CA ASN A 39 -5.28 1.66 17.39
C ASN A 39 -5.29 3.09 16.86
N HIS A 40 -4.30 3.89 17.28
CA HIS A 40 -4.17 5.27 16.86
C HIS A 40 -3.79 5.36 15.37
N LEU A 41 -2.79 4.59 14.95
CA LEU A 41 -2.36 4.51 13.56
C LEU A 41 -3.48 4.04 12.65
N LYS A 42 -4.24 3.02 13.04
CA LYS A 42 -5.38 2.54 12.25
C LYS A 42 -6.40 3.64 11.96
N GLN A 43 -6.76 4.43 12.97
CA GLN A 43 -7.69 5.56 12.80
C GLN A 43 -7.14 6.62 11.86
N LEU A 44 -5.83 6.92 11.95
CA LEU A 44 -5.19 7.88 11.05
C LEU A 44 -5.17 7.37 9.60
N PHE A 45 -4.78 6.11 9.40
CA PHE A 45 -4.72 5.51 8.07
C PHE A 45 -6.10 5.46 7.41
N ASP A 46 -7.15 5.02 8.12
CA ASP A 46 -8.52 4.99 7.59
C ASP A 46 -9.07 6.40 7.28
N ARG A 47 -8.70 7.41 8.07
CA ARG A 47 -9.21 8.78 7.88
C ARG A 47 -8.52 9.53 6.72
N TYR A 48 -7.22 9.32 6.55
CA TYR A 48 -6.40 10.18 5.68
C TYR A 48 -5.95 9.51 4.38
N ILE A 49 -5.66 8.20 4.36
CA ILE A 49 -5.05 7.56 3.19
C ILE A 49 -5.99 7.59 1.99
N ASP A 50 -7.24 7.17 2.18
CA ASP A 50 -8.24 7.11 1.10
C ASP A 50 -8.50 8.50 0.47
N LYS A 51 -8.62 9.53 1.32
CA LYS A 51 -8.78 10.93 0.88
C LYS A 51 -7.55 11.44 0.14
N THR A 52 -6.35 11.09 0.62
CA THR A 52 -5.09 11.54 0.01
C THR A 52 -4.86 10.86 -1.33
N LEU A 53 -5.14 9.57 -1.45
CA LEU A 53 -5.08 8.82 -2.70
C LEU A 53 -6.08 9.35 -3.72
N THR A 54 -7.32 9.62 -3.28
CA THR A 54 -8.35 10.23 -4.14
C THR A 54 -7.90 11.60 -4.63
N PHE A 55 -7.43 12.47 -3.72
CA PHE A 55 -6.93 13.80 -4.08
C PHE A 55 -5.76 13.73 -5.05
N LYS A 56 -4.80 12.83 -4.81
CA LYS A 56 -3.67 12.58 -5.69
C LYS A 56 -4.15 12.20 -7.09
N LYS A 57 -5.12 11.30 -7.20
CA LYS A 57 -5.66 10.82 -8.48
C LYS A 57 -6.44 11.89 -9.24
N THR A 58 -7.17 12.76 -8.55
CA THR A 58 -8.04 13.77 -9.18
C THR A 58 -7.37 15.11 -9.43
N HIS A 59 -6.41 15.52 -8.59
CA HIS A 59 -5.83 16.86 -8.61
C HIS A 59 -4.33 16.91 -8.90
N CYS A 60 -3.60 15.80 -8.79
CA CYS A 60 -2.16 15.79 -9.04
C CYS A 60 -1.84 15.16 -10.40
N LYS A 61 -0.94 15.79 -11.15
CA LYS A 61 -0.39 15.23 -12.40
C LYS A 61 0.98 14.63 -12.09
N GLU A 62 1.04 13.30 -12.10
CA GLU A 62 2.30 12.58 -11.90
C GLU A 62 3.09 12.50 -13.21
N LEU A 63 4.38 12.84 -13.17
CA LEU A 63 5.30 12.63 -14.30
C LEU A 63 5.54 11.13 -14.55
N VAL A 64 5.65 10.37 -13.45
CA VAL A 64 5.78 8.90 -13.44
C VAL A 64 4.66 8.36 -12.55
N PRO A 65 3.73 7.54 -13.09
CA PRO A 65 2.61 7.04 -12.30
C PRO A 65 3.09 6.06 -11.22
N ILE A 66 2.73 6.32 -9.97
CA ILE A 66 3.01 5.43 -8.84
C ILE A 66 1.71 4.75 -8.40
N THR A 67 1.76 3.43 -8.22
CA THR A 67 0.63 2.65 -7.69
C THR A 67 0.31 3.04 -6.25
N GLU A 68 -0.95 2.94 -5.85
CA GLU A 68 -1.40 3.30 -4.50
C GLU A 68 -0.64 2.50 -3.43
N LEU A 69 -0.45 1.19 -3.65
CA LEU A 69 0.33 0.31 -2.78
C LEU A 69 1.77 0.83 -2.57
N ASN A 70 2.46 1.22 -3.64
CA ASN A 70 3.83 1.71 -3.54
C ASN A 70 3.92 3.05 -2.80
N GLY A 71 2.92 3.92 -2.98
CA GLY A 71 2.81 5.17 -2.23
C GLY A 71 2.64 4.93 -0.74
N VAL A 72 1.70 4.05 -0.38
CA VAL A 72 1.44 3.68 1.03
C VAL A 72 2.64 2.94 1.64
N ALA A 73 3.29 2.05 0.91
CA ALA A 73 4.50 1.37 1.37
C ALA A 73 5.66 2.34 1.64
N SER A 74 5.81 3.38 0.81
CA SER A 74 6.82 4.41 1.01
C SER A 74 6.52 5.27 2.25
N LEU A 75 5.24 5.58 2.49
CA LEU A 75 4.80 6.26 3.72
C LEU A 75 5.11 5.42 4.96
N CYS A 76 4.79 4.12 4.95
CA CYS A 76 5.10 3.22 6.07
C CYS A 76 6.60 3.17 6.38
N ARG A 77 7.45 3.05 5.35
CA ARG A 77 8.91 3.08 5.51
C ARG A 77 9.42 4.40 6.06
N LEU A 78 8.86 5.52 5.60
CA LEU A 78 9.21 6.84 6.11
C LEU A 78 8.80 6.99 7.58
N TYR A 79 7.62 6.49 7.94
CA TYR A 79 7.19 6.44 9.34
C TYR A 79 8.13 5.56 10.19
N ASP A 80 8.53 4.38 9.70
CA ASP A 80 9.51 3.51 10.38
C ASP A 80 10.85 4.23 10.62
N SER A 81 11.30 5.05 9.67
CA SER A 81 12.55 5.81 9.82
C SER A 81 12.47 7.00 10.76
N LEU A 82 11.29 7.59 10.93
CA LEU A 82 11.09 8.77 11.76
C LEU A 82 10.67 8.42 13.19
N ALA A 83 9.91 7.34 13.36
CA ALA A 83 9.48 6.82 14.65
C ALA A 83 10.63 6.03 15.33
N THR A 84 11.77 6.70 15.52
CA THR A 84 12.88 6.21 16.34
C THR A 84 12.68 6.63 17.79
N PRO A 85 13.24 5.89 18.78
CA PRO A 85 13.13 6.22 20.20
C PRO A 85 13.68 7.61 20.57
N GLU A 86 14.52 8.18 19.71
CA GLU A 86 15.11 9.51 19.89
C GLU A 86 14.12 10.64 19.52
N ASN A 87 13.12 10.33 18.70
CA ASN A 87 12.07 11.26 18.28
C ASN A 87 10.75 11.04 19.07
N GLY A 88 10.74 10.10 20.03
CA GLY A 88 9.58 9.75 20.86
C GLY A 88 9.80 8.49 21.70
#